data_AF-A0A2V7TM44-F1
#
_entry.id   AF-A0A2V7TM44-F1
#
_cell.length_a   1.000
_cell.length_b   1.000
_cell.length_c   1.000
_cell.angle_alpha   90.00
_cell.angle_beta   90.00
_cell.angle_gamma   90.00
#
_symmetry.space_group_name_H-M   'P 1'
#
loop_
_entity.id
_entity.type
_entity.pdbx_description
1 polymer ?
#
loop_
_entity_poly.entity_id
_entity_poly.type
_entity_poly.pdbx_seq_one_letter_code
_entity_poly.pdbx_strand_id
1 'polypeptide(L)'
;MGERSLRASAGSRRRARPRAGRPHLRHQRPGGHRREDATTTVPIVMRITGDPVETGLATSMARPGGNITGVADFVSPIGKHIEFLKQVAPRLKRVAVLQNPAGNQTEVQLRQSREVARALGLELYAVGARTPQELDAAFASIVADRSGALAVLADGLFTIHRARIAEFALKARLPAIYARREFAEAGGLMSYGSSLSEQYRLVANLVDKILRGAKPADLPVEQPGRFELVLNVKTAHALGLTIPPSLLLRADRVLD
;
A
#
# COMPACT_ATOMS: atom_id res chain seq x y z
N MET A 1 41.12 -65.73 29.55
CA MET A 1 41.58 -65.08 30.79
C MET A 1 41.60 -63.58 30.52
N GLY A 2 40.70 -62.82 31.13
CA GLY A 2 40.47 -61.40 30.80
C GLY A 2 38.99 -61.04 30.93
N GLU A 3 38.65 -60.49 32.09
CA GLU A 3 37.31 -60.19 32.61
C GLU A 3 36.57 -59.09 31.80
N ARG A 4 35.23 -59.17 31.74
CA ARG A 4 34.31 -58.22 32.41
C ARG A 4 32.85 -58.40 31.95
N SER A 5 32.02 -58.66 32.95
CA SER A 5 30.67 -58.11 33.21
C SER A 5 29.74 -57.79 32.04
N LEU A 6 28.60 -58.49 31.97
CA LEU A 6 27.24 -57.94 31.76
C LEU A 6 26.23 -59.07 31.44
N ARG A 7 25.22 -59.25 32.30
CA ARG A 7 23.84 -59.74 32.02
C ARG A 7 23.07 -59.72 33.35
N ALA A 8 22.18 -58.77 33.56
CA ALA A 8 20.76 -58.77 33.14
C ALA A 8 19.91 -59.76 33.95
N SER A 9 18.89 -59.27 34.65
CA SER A 9 17.48 -59.60 34.37
C SER A 9 16.52 -59.13 35.47
N ALA A 10 15.28 -58.91 35.03
CA ALA A 10 14.01 -58.79 35.74
C ALA A 10 13.60 -57.35 36.14
N GLY A 11 12.55 -56.73 35.59
CA GLY A 11 11.47 -57.25 34.74
C GLY A 11 10.11 -57.09 35.41
N SER A 12 9.33 -56.12 34.90
CA SER A 12 7.88 -55.93 35.05
C SER A 12 7.40 -55.31 36.38
N ARG A 13 6.61 -54.24 36.39
CA ARG A 13 5.21 -54.19 35.91
C ARG A 13 4.74 -52.75 35.66
N ARG A 14 3.87 -52.64 34.65
CA ARG A 14 3.20 -51.43 34.14
C ARG A 14 2.22 -50.82 35.18
N ARG A 15 2.05 -49.50 35.14
CA ARG A 15 0.72 -48.85 35.08
C ARG A 15 0.83 -47.44 34.48
N ALA A 16 -0.11 -47.16 33.58
CA ALA A 16 -0.16 -46.02 32.67
C ALA A 16 -0.57 -44.71 33.36
N ARG A 17 -0.07 -43.58 32.85
CA ARG A 17 -0.60 -42.22 33.09
C ARG A 17 -1.18 -41.66 31.79
N PRO A 18 -2.26 -40.86 31.84
CA PRO A 18 -2.89 -40.31 30.64
C PRO A 18 -2.11 -39.13 30.06
N ARG A 19 -2.20 -38.98 28.74
CA ARG A 19 -1.61 -37.90 27.92
C ARG A 19 -2.20 -36.54 28.29
N ALA A 20 -1.35 -35.59 28.69
CA ALA A 20 -1.67 -34.16 28.64
C ALA A 20 -1.39 -33.62 27.24
N GLY A 21 -2.39 -32.98 26.64
CA GLY A 21 -2.31 -32.36 25.32
C GLY A 21 -1.31 -31.20 25.28
N ARG A 22 -0.60 -31.08 24.16
CA ARG A 22 0.29 -29.95 23.85
C ARG A 22 -0.58 -28.72 23.50
N PRO A 23 -0.34 -27.53 24.06
CA PRO A 23 -0.91 -26.32 23.49
C PRO A 23 -0.05 -25.88 22.29
N HIS A 24 -0.71 -25.68 21.16
CA HIS A 24 -0.13 -25.04 19.99
C HIS A 24 0.23 -23.58 20.31
N LEU A 25 1.51 -23.25 20.22
CA LEU A 25 2.03 -21.89 20.26
C LEU A 25 1.47 -21.11 19.06
N ARG A 26 0.44 -20.29 19.28
CA ARG A 26 0.09 -19.19 18.36
C ARG A 26 1.17 -18.11 18.50
N HIS A 27 1.91 -17.90 17.42
CA HIS A 27 2.74 -16.71 17.24
C HIS A 27 1.90 -15.45 17.46
N GLN A 28 2.10 -14.77 18.59
CA GLN A 28 1.72 -13.38 18.76
C GLN A 28 2.66 -12.53 17.90
N ARG A 29 2.10 -11.79 16.93
CA ARG A 29 2.76 -10.60 16.35
C ARG A 29 2.26 -9.38 17.11
N PRO A 30 3.13 -8.53 17.67
CA PRO A 30 2.72 -7.27 18.29
C PRO A 30 2.52 -6.21 17.19
N GLY A 31 1.42 -5.44 17.26
CA GLY A 31 1.32 -4.16 16.53
C GLY A 31 -0.01 -3.80 15.87
N GLY A 32 -1.04 -4.64 15.90
CA GLY A 32 -2.38 -4.26 15.44
C GLY A 32 -3.21 -3.72 16.59
N HIS A 33 -3.26 -2.40 16.78
CA HIS A 33 -4.29 -1.83 17.66
C HIS A 33 -5.67 -2.08 17.05
N ARG A 34 -6.35 -3.07 17.64
CA ARG A 34 -7.75 -3.42 17.46
C ARG A 34 -8.61 -2.22 17.86
N ARG A 35 -9.14 -1.47 16.89
CA ARG A 35 -10.10 -0.38 17.16
C ARG A 35 -11.50 -0.88 17.54
N GLU A 36 -11.75 -2.19 17.45
CA GLU A 36 -12.99 -2.83 17.92
C GLU A 36 -13.20 -2.66 19.44
N ASP A 37 -12.13 -2.39 20.20
CA ASP A 37 -12.20 -2.30 21.66
C ASP A 37 -12.59 -0.89 22.18
N ALA A 38 -12.79 0.10 21.30
CA ALA A 38 -13.16 1.46 21.73
C ALA A 38 -14.67 1.62 21.99
N THR A 39 -15.51 0.93 21.21
CA THR A 39 -16.97 0.96 21.32
C THR A 39 -17.61 -0.02 20.35
N THR A 40 -18.67 -0.70 20.80
CA THR A 40 -19.53 -1.57 19.97
C THR A 40 -20.85 -0.90 19.59
N THR A 41 -21.10 0.31 20.08
CA THR A 41 -22.41 0.99 19.98
C THR A 41 -22.36 2.30 19.23
N VAL A 42 -21.23 3.03 19.28
CA VAL A 42 -21.08 4.29 18.54
C VAL A 42 -20.75 3.97 17.08
N PRO A 43 -21.46 4.54 16.09
CA PRO A 43 -21.13 4.40 14.68
C PRO A 43 -19.72 4.88 14.34
N ILE A 44 -18.99 4.08 13.58
CA ILE A 44 -17.63 4.38 13.12
C ILE A 44 -17.64 4.39 11.58
N VAL A 45 -17.33 5.55 10.98
CA VAL A 45 -17.15 5.69 9.53
C VAL A 45 -15.67 5.90 9.22
N MET A 46 -15.08 5.02 8.41
CA MET A 46 -13.65 5.01 8.15
C MET A 46 -13.31 5.16 6.68
N ARG A 47 -12.16 5.79 6.40
CA ARG A 47 -11.42 5.48 5.18
C ARG A 47 -10.56 4.25 5.47
N ILE A 48 -10.89 3.15 4.83
CA ILE A 48 -10.26 1.86 5.06
C ILE A 48 -9.13 1.68 4.05
N THR A 49 -7.93 1.44 4.55
CA THR A 49 -6.77 1.05 3.73
C THR A 49 -6.65 -0.46 3.75
N GLY A 50 -6.75 -1.10 2.59
CA GLY A 50 -6.77 -2.57 2.49
C GLY A 50 -8.18 -3.15 2.51
N ASP A 51 -8.26 -4.47 2.39
CA ASP A 51 -9.54 -5.18 2.31
C ASP A 51 -10.21 -5.21 3.71
N PRO A 52 -11.40 -4.61 3.87
CA PRO A 52 -12.11 -4.57 5.15
C PRO A 52 -12.56 -5.96 5.64
N VAL A 53 -12.74 -6.92 4.73
CA VAL A 53 -13.12 -8.30 5.06
C VAL A 53 -11.90 -9.07 5.53
N GLU A 54 -10.77 -8.98 4.82
CA GLU A 54 -9.53 -9.65 5.26
C GLU A 54 -9.01 -9.12 6.59
N THR A 55 -9.23 -7.83 6.86
CA THR A 55 -8.83 -7.18 8.12
C THR A 55 -9.80 -7.40 9.27
N GLY A 56 -10.96 -8.03 9.02
CA GLY A 56 -12.00 -8.29 10.03
C GLY A 56 -12.88 -7.08 10.37
N LEU A 57 -12.69 -5.94 9.71
CA LEU A 57 -13.48 -4.71 9.92
C LEU A 57 -14.92 -4.83 9.41
N ALA A 58 -15.18 -5.74 8.46
CA ALA A 58 -16.50 -5.97 7.88
C ALA A 58 -16.72 -7.47 7.58
N THR A 59 -17.95 -7.94 7.75
CA THR A 59 -18.34 -9.32 7.36
C THR A 59 -18.43 -9.46 5.84
N SER A 60 -18.88 -8.41 5.16
CA SER A 60 -18.91 -8.30 3.71
C SER A 60 -18.92 -6.83 3.29
N MET A 61 -18.56 -6.56 2.02
CA MET A 61 -18.64 -5.21 1.47
C MET A 61 -20.08 -4.68 1.43
N ALA A 62 -21.06 -5.52 1.10
CA ALA A 62 -22.45 -5.10 0.97
C ALA A 62 -23.16 -4.90 2.33
N ARG A 63 -22.77 -5.70 3.32
CA ARG A 63 -23.30 -5.67 4.69
C ARG A 63 -22.16 -5.90 5.68
N PRO A 64 -21.60 -4.82 6.27
CA PRO A 64 -20.51 -4.95 7.23
C PRO A 64 -20.90 -5.73 8.49
N GLY A 65 -22.17 -5.64 8.91
CA GLY A 65 -22.73 -6.41 10.02
C GLY A 65 -22.44 -5.88 11.43
N GLY A 66 -21.66 -4.81 11.57
CA GLY A 66 -21.29 -4.19 12.86
C GLY A 66 -21.56 -2.68 12.92
N ASN A 67 -20.91 -2.00 13.85
CA ASN A 67 -20.96 -0.53 13.96
C ASN A 67 -19.97 0.20 13.04
N ILE A 68 -19.23 -0.53 12.19
CA ILE A 68 -18.22 0.00 11.26
C ILE A 68 -18.77 -0.05 9.83
N THR A 69 -18.66 1.08 9.13
CA THR A 69 -18.81 1.19 7.66
C THR A 69 -17.76 2.17 7.12
N GLY A 70 -17.73 2.42 5.81
CA GLY A 70 -16.75 3.36 5.27
C GLY A 70 -16.50 3.26 3.78
N VAL A 71 -15.33 3.77 3.39
CA VAL A 71 -14.85 3.77 2.01
C VAL A 71 -13.52 3.03 1.97
N ALA A 72 -13.43 1.94 1.20
CA ALA A 72 -12.24 1.12 1.10
C ALA A 72 -11.42 1.48 -0.15
N ASP A 73 -10.16 1.84 0.08
CA ASP A 73 -9.18 2.22 -0.96
C ASP A 73 -8.11 1.13 -1.09
N PHE A 74 -8.52 -0.08 -1.49
CA PHE A 74 -7.63 -1.23 -1.63
C PHE A 74 -7.35 -1.64 -3.09
N VAL A 75 -8.18 -1.19 -4.03
CA VAL A 75 -7.96 -1.34 -5.48
C VAL A 75 -7.12 -0.15 -5.96
N SER A 76 -5.86 -0.07 -5.54
CA SER A 76 -4.95 0.95 -6.08
C SER A 76 -4.30 0.43 -7.37
N PRO A 77 -4.36 1.15 -8.51
CA PRO A 77 -3.82 0.68 -9.77
C PRO A 77 -2.30 0.85 -9.86
N ILE A 78 -1.57 0.51 -8.78
CA ILE A 78 -0.11 0.67 -8.68
C ILE A 78 0.64 -0.05 -9.79
N GLY A 79 0.14 -1.20 -10.27
CA GLY A 79 0.72 -1.85 -11.45
C GLY A 79 0.79 -0.93 -12.68
N LYS A 80 -0.23 -0.09 -12.90
CA LYS A 80 -0.28 0.85 -14.04
C LYS A 80 0.80 1.94 -13.95
N HIS A 81 1.32 2.24 -12.77
CA HIS A 81 2.37 3.24 -12.61
C HIS A 81 3.62 2.87 -13.40
N ILE A 82 4.00 1.60 -13.37
CA ILE A 82 5.17 1.09 -14.08
C ILE A 82 4.96 1.15 -15.60
N GLU A 83 3.74 0.84 -16.08
CA GLU A 83 3.38 0.99 -17.49
C GLU A 83 3.49 2.45 -17.97
N PHE A 84 2.96 3.40 -17.19
CA PHE A 84 3.02 4.82 -17.54
C PHE A 84 4.43 5.38 -17.53
N LEU A 85 5.27 4.98 -16.56
CA LEU A 85 6.70 5.32 -16.59
C LEU A 85 7.38 4.81 -17.86
N LYS A 86 7.08 3.57 -18.28
CA LYS A 86 7.63 3.01 -19.52
C LYS A 86 7.15 3.74 -20.78
N GLN A 87 5.92 4.23 -20.78
CA GLN A 87 5.39 5.03 -21.90
C GLN A 87 6.06 6.40 -22.01
N VAL A 88 6.26 7.09 -20.89
CA VAL A 88 6.93 8.41 -20.88
C VAL A 88 8.45 8.28 -21.08
N ALA A 89 9.05 7.19 -20.60
CA ALA A 89 10.46 6.89 -20.77
C ALA A 89 10.66 5.50 -21.44
N PRO A 90 10.55 5.39 -22.77
CA PRO A 90 10.62 4.09 -23.47
C PRO A 90 11.93 3.33 -23.27
N ARG A 91 13.04 4.05 -23.02
CA ARG A 91 14.37 3.47 -22.79
C ARG A 91 14.61 3.04 -21.33
N LEU A 92 13.62 3.20 -20.46
CA LEU A 92 13.70 2.83 -19.05
C LEU A 92 14.02 1.34 -18.88
N LYS A 93 14.96 1.04 -17.98
CA LYS A 93 15.38 -0.32 -17.62
C LYS A 93 15.23 -0.62 -16.12
N ARG A 94 15.37 0.40 -15.27
CA ARG A 94 15.32 0.27 -13.82
C ARG A 94 14.49 1.40 -13.20
N VAL A 95 13.66 1.05 -12.23
CA VAL A 95 12.78 1.97 -11.51
C VAL A 95 13.03 1.85 -10.01
N ALA A 96 13.31 2.97 -9.36
CA ALA A 96 13.30 3.04 -7.91
C ALA A 96 11.86 3.04 -7.41
N VAL A 97 11.58 2.28 -6.36
CA VAL A 97 10.26 2.23 -5.72
C VAL A 97 10.40 2.69 -4.27
N LEU A 98 9.93 3.90 -3.99
CA LEU A 98 9.88 4.43 -2.62
C LEU A 98 8.67 3.84 -1.90
N GLN A 99 8.93 3.15 -0.80
CA GLN A 99 7.93 2.40 -0.05
C GLN A 99 8.11 2.61 1.45
N ASN A 100 7.02 2.49 2.22
CA ASN A 100 7.06 2.49 3.67
C ASN A 100 6.95 1.03 4.16
N PRO A 101 8.02 0.43 4.73
CA PRO A 101 7.99 -0.96 5.17
C PRO A 101 6.93 -1.26 6.24
N ALA A 102 6.50 -0.23 6.98
CA ALA A 102 5.46 -0.33 8.00
C ALA A 102 4.04 -0.09 7.45
N GLY A 103 3.90 0.17 6.14
CA GLY A 103 2.62 0.43 5.51
C GLY A 103 1.79 -0.85 5.29
N ASN A 104 0.51 -0.80 5.67
CA ASN A 104 -0.40 -1.96 5.63
C ASN A 104 -0.53 -2.62 4.25
N GLN A 105 -0.42 -1.83 3.17
CA GLN A 105 -0.58 -2.31 1.78
C GLN A 105 0.75 -2.43 1.03
N THR A 106 1.89 -2.22 1.69
CA THR A 106 3.18 -2.09 1.01
C THR A 106 3.58 -3.37 0.26
N GLU A 107 3.43 -4.53 0.89
CA GLU A 107 3.79 -5.81 0.27
C GLU A 107 2.92 -6.12 -0.97
N VAL A 108 1.62 -5.83 -0.89
CA VAL A 108 0.68 -6.02 -2.00
C VAL A 108 1.05 -5.10 -3.17
N GLN A 109 1.25 -3.81 -2.89
CA GLN A 109 1.65 -2.82 -3.90
C GLN A 109 3.00 -3.17 -4.55
N LEU A 110 4.00 -3.59 -3.76
CA LEU A 110 5.30 -4.02 -4.28
C LEU A 110 5.18 -5.26 -5.17
N ARG A 111 4.36 -6.25 -4.78
CA ARG A 111 4.13 -7.46 -5.58
C ARG A 111 3.52 -7.12 -6.94
N GLN A 112 2.48 -6.28 -6.96
CA GLN A 112 1.83 -5.83 -8.20
C GLN A 112 2.81 -5.06 -9.11
N SER A 113 3.61 -4.15 -8.54
CA SER A 113 4.66 -3.45 -9.30
C SER A 113 5.68 -4.43 -9.89
N ARG A 114 6.13 -5.43 -9.12
CA ARG A 114 7.10 -6.43 -9.57
C ARG A 114 6.55 -7.33 -10.68
N GLU A 115 5.26 -7.67 -10.66
CA GLU A 115 4.61 -8.44 -11.72
C GLU A 115 4.62 -7.66 -13.04
N VAL A 116 4.19 -6.40 -13.02
CA VAL A 116 4.18 -5.55 -14.22
C VAL A 116 5.61 -5.25 -14.69
N ALA A 117 6.53 -4.94 -13.78
CA ALA A 117 7.92 -4.69 -14.14
C ALA A 117 8.57 -5.89 -14.85
N ARG A 118 8.34 -7.11 -14.35
CA ARG A 118 8.81 -8.35 -14.99
C ARG A 118 8.24 -8.49 -16.40
N ALA A 119 6.94 -8.26 -16.58
CA ALA A 119 6.30 -8.33 -17.90
C ALA A 119 6.86 -7.30 -18.90
N LEU A 120 7.36 -6.17 -18.41
CA LEU A 120 7.94 -5.08 -19.21
C LEU A 120 9.47 -5.13 -19.33
N GLY A 121 10.13 -6.16 -18.76
CA GLY A 121 11.59 -6.27 -18.74
C GLY A 121 12.29 -5.19 -17.93
N LEU A 122 11.65 -4.71 -16.85
CA LEU A 122 12.16 -3.69 -15.95
C LEU A 122 12.64 -4.30 -14.62
N GLU A 123 13.70 -3.72 -14.07
CA GLU A 123 14.17 -4.00 -12.72
C GLU A 123 13.58 -3.00 -11.73
N LEU A 124 13.21 -3.48 -10.53
CA LEU A 124 12.75 -2.62 -9.44
C LEU A 124 13.76 -2.59 -8.30
N TYR A 125 14.14 -1.39 -7.89
CA TYR A 125 14.94 -1.14 -6.71
C TYR A 125 14.07 -0.56 -5.60
N ALA A 126 13.66 -1.39 -4.64
CA ALA A 126 12.78 -0.96 -3.55
C ALA A 126 13.58 -0.29 -2.43
N VAL A 127 13.20 0.93 -2.05
CA VAL A 127 13.85 1.73 -1.01
C VAL A 127 12.85 2.11 0.06
N GLY A 128 13.18 1.81 1.32
CA GLY A 128 12.30 2.01 2.47
C GLY A 128 12.50 3.36 3.16
N ALA A 129 11.40 4.03 3.53
CA ALA A 129 11.39 5.12 4.50
C ALA A 129 10.13 5.04 5.37
N ARG A 130 10.32 4.91 6.68
CA ARG A 130 9.24 4.80 7.69
C ARG A 130 8.96 6.12 8.40
N THR A 131 9.90 7.05 8.35
CA THR A 131 9.82 8.35 9.00
C THR A 131 10.28 9.47 8.06
N PRO A 132 9.91 10.73 8.33
CA PRO A 132 10.37 11.86 7.53
C PRO A 132 11.90 12.03 7.50
N GLN A 133 12.59 11.61 8.56
CA GLN A 133 14.04 11.69 8.70
C GLN A 133 14.76 10.65 7.84
N GLU A 134 14.14 9.48 7.62
CA GLU A 134 14.69 8.42 6.76
C GLU A 134 14.64 8.79 5.26
N LEU A 135 13.88 9.84 4.87
CA LEU A 135 13.75 10.24 3.46
C LEU A 135 15.08 10.66 2.82
N ASP A 136 15.97 11.35 3.53
CA ASP A 136 17.25 11.78 2.95
C ASP A 136 18.16 10.59 2.63
N ALA A 137 18.18 9.58 3.52
CA ALA A 137 18.90 8.34 3.28
C ALA A 137 18.30 7.56 2.09
N ALA A 138 16.97 7.52 2.00
CA ALA A 138 16.28 6.90 0.88
C ALA A 138 16.59 7.61 -0.46
N PHE A 139 16.59 8.94 -0.47
CA PHE A 139 16.93 9.75 -1.64
C PHE A 139 18.37 9.51 -2.10
N ALA A 140 19.32 9.50 -1.17
CA ALA A 140 20.71 9.20 -1.46
C ALA A 140 20.88 7.79 -2.05
N SER A 141 20.18 6.80 -1.50
CA SER A 141 20.17 5.42 -2.01
C SER A 141 19.61 5.33 -3.43
N ILE A 142 18.52 6.03 -3.73
CA ILE A 142 17.93 6.08 -5.07
C ILE A 142 18.90 6.67 -6.10
N VAL A 143 19.59 7.75 -5.75
CA VAL A 143 20.59 8.39 -6.63
C VAL A 143 21.79 7.46 -6.85
N ALA A 144 22.27 6.80 -5.78
CA ALA A 144 23.40 5.87 -5.85
C ALA A 144 23.11 4.65 -6.73
N ASP A 145 21.87 4.14 -6.72
CA ASP A 145 21.43 3.03 -7.57
C ASP A 145 21.34 3.39 -9.07
N ARG A 146 21.31 4.69 -9.40
CA ARG A 146 21.16 5.20 -10.78
C ARG A 146 19.90 4.67 -11.48
N SER A 147 18.82 4.52 -10.72
CA SER A 147 17.49 4.24 -11.27
C SER A 147 17.08 5.32 -12.28
N GLY A 148 16.41 4.91 -13.37
CA GLY A 148 16.02 5.83 -14.45
C GLY A 148 14.66 6.51 -14.25
N ALA A 149 13.93 6.12 -13.21
CA ALA A 149 12.62 6.66 -12.84
C ALA A 149 12.30 6.35 -11.37
N LEU A 150 11.28 7.01 -10.82
CA LEU A 150 10.79 6.82 -9.46
C LEU A 150 9.29 6.49 -9.46
N ALA A 151 8.89 5.40 -8.82
CA ALA A 151 7.50 5.14 -8.44
C ALA A 151 7.37 5.30 -6.92
N VAL A 152 6.40 6.09 -6.47
CA VAL A 152 6.11 6.27 -5.04
C VAL A 152 4.82 5.55 -4.70
N LEU A 153 4.91 4.56 -3.81
CA LEU A 153 3.74 3.80 -3.40
C LEU A 153 2.76 4.65 -2.58
N ALA A 154 1.50 4.24 -2.54
CA ALA A 154 0.47 4.91 -1.76
C ALA A 154 0.76 4.75 -0.27
N ASP A 155 1.07 5.87 0.40
CA ASP A 155 1.33 5.93 1.83
C ASP A 155 1.02 7.32 2.40
N GLY A 156 0.57 7.36 3.67
CA GLY A 156 0.20 8.60 4.35
C GLY A 156 1.39 9.53 4.62
N LEU A 157 2.53 8.98 5.05
CA LEU A 157 3.77 9.73 5.28
C LEU A 157 4.21 10.43 3.99
N PHE A 158 4.21 9.70 2.87
CA PHE A 158 4.62 10.27 1.58
C PHE A 158 3.65 11.33 1.10
N THR A 159 2.35 11.17 1.33
CA THR A 159 1.34 12.18 0.99
C THR A 159 1.54 13.48 1.78
N ILE A 160 1.91 13.38 3.06
CA ILE A 160 2.24 14.54 3.90
C ILE A 160 3.48 15.26 3.35
N HIS A 161 4.51 14.50 2.96
CA HIS A 161 5.78 15.04 2.47
C HIS A 161 5.88 15.14 0.93
N ARG A 162 4.73 15.19 0.24
CA ARG A 162 4.64 15.14 -1.23
C ARG A 162 5.50 16.19 -1.95
N ALA A 163 5.53 17.42 -1.46
CA ALA A 163 6.30 18.51 -2.08
C ALA A 163 7.81 18.20 -2.06
N ARG A 164 8.32 17.73 -0.91
CA ARG A 164 9.74 17.35 -0.76
C ARG A 164 10.12 16.18 -1.67
N ILE A 165 9.24 15.19 -1.80
CA ILE A 165 9.48 14.02 -2.66
C ILE A 165 9.42 14.42 -4.15
N ALA A 166 8.47 15.27 -4.55
CA ALA A 166 8.38 15.80 -5.91
C ALA A 166 9.60 16.65 -6.28
N GLU A 167 10.02 17.53 -5.37
CA GLU A 167 11.21 18.35 -5.54
C GLU A 167 12.48 17.50 -5.69
N PHE A 168 12.64 16.46 -4.85
CA PHE A 168 13.74 15.50 -4.98
C PHE A 168 13.76 14.85 -6.37
N ALA A 169 12.62 14.29 -6.82
CA ALA A 169 12.54 13.61 -8.11
C ALA A 169 12.93 14.54 -9.27
N LEU A 170 12.44 15.78 -9.24
CA LEU A 170 12.79 16.79 -10.24
C LEU A 170 14.28 17.14 -10.22
N LYS A 171 14.86 17.41 -9.04
CA LYS A 171 16.29 17.72 -8.88
C LYS A 171 17.18 16.56 -9.33
N ALA A 172 16.77 15.32 -9.04
CA ALA A 172 17.45 14.12 -9.47
C ALA A 172 17.22 13.77 -10.95
N ARG A 173 16.44 14.59 -11.69
CA ARG A 173 16.05 14.35 -13.09
C ARG A 173 15.36 13.01 -13.30
N LEU A 174 14.57 12.56 -12.32
CA LEU A 174 13.83 11.30 -12.37
C LEU A 174 12.38 11.56 -12.82
N PRO A 175 11.95 10.99 -13.96
CA PRO A 175 10.53 10.84 -14.26
C PRO A 175 9.87 10.08 -13.11
N ALA A 176 8.85 10.67 -12.50
CA ALA A 176 8.23 10.12 -11.30
C ALA A 176 6.71 10.01 -11.41
N ILE A 177 6.16 8.95 -10.80
CA ILE A 177 4.72 8.72 -10.72
C ILE A 177 4.27 8.45 -9.28
N TYR A 178 3.08 8.93 -8.96
CA TYR A 178 2.51 8.92 -7.61
C TYR A 178 1.08 8.40 -7.59
N ALA A 179 0.64 7.89 -6.44
CA ALA A 179 -0.73 7.39 -6.27
C ALA A 179 -1.79 8.49 -6.10
N ARG A 180 -1.38 9.75 -5.89
CA ARG A 180 -2.27 10.85 -5.51
C ARG A 180 -2.00 12.10 -6.36
N ARG A 181 -3.07 12.75 -6.82
CA ARG A 181 -3.01 13.97 -7.66
C ARG A 181 -2.26 15.12 -7.01
N GLU A 182 -2.30 15.19 -5.70
CA GLU A 182 -1.66 16.21 -4.89
C GLU A 182 -0.14 16.23 -5.08
N PHE A 183 0.49 15.14 -5.54
CA PHE A 183 1.90 15.15 -5.94
C PHE A 183 2.13 15.85 -7.26
N ALA A 184 1.28 15.62 -8.27
CA ALA A 184 1.38 16.32 -9.56
C ALA A 184 1.14 17.83 -9.37
N GLU A 185 0.17 18.19 -8.53
CA GLU A 185 -0.10 19.58 -8.11
C GLU A 185 1.08 20.19 -7.33
N ALA A 186 1.84 19.39 -6.59
CA ALA A 186 3.05 19.81 -5.88
C ALA A 186 4.33 19.82 -6.75
N GLY A 187 4.20 19.71 -8.08
CA GLY A 187 5.32 19.77 -9.02
C GLY A 187 5.87 18.42 -9.47
N GLY A 188 5.24 17.31 -9.05
CA GLY A 188 5.54 15.97 -9.57
C GLY A 188 5.12 15.81 -11.02
N LEU A 189 5.73 14.86 -11.74
CA LEU A 189 5.49 14.66 -13.18
C LEU A 189 4.08 14.14 -13.48
N MET A 190 3.64 13.07 -12.82
CA MET A 190 2.32 12.51 -13.06
C MET A 190 1.81 11.70 -11.88
N SER A 191 0.49 11.54 -11.78
CA SER A 191 -0.13 10.66 -10.79
C SER A 191 -1.26 9.85 -11.39
N TYR A 192 -1.48 8.66 -10.86
CA TYR A 192 -2.65 7.87 -11.20
C TYR A 192 -3.22 7.18 -9.96
N GLY A 193 -4.46 7.45 -9.62
CA GLY A 193 -5.09 6.82 -8.45
C GLY A 193 -6.45 7.39 -8.10
N SER A 194 -7.01 6.89 -7.01
CA SER A 194 -8.33 7.29 -6.54
C SER A 194 -8.34 8.73 -6.04
N SER A 195 -9.44 9.44 -6.30
CA SER A 195 -9.62 10.81 -5.85
C SER A 195 -9.86 10.86 -4.34
N LEU A 196 -8.98 11.54 -3.60
CA LEU A 196 -9.16 11.77 -2.15
C LEU A 196 -10.42 12.60 -1.89
N SER A 197 -10.70 13.59 -2.72
CA SER A 197 -11.89 14.44 -2.60
C SER A 197 -13.17 13.64 -2.80
N GLU A 198 -13.21 12.73 -3.78
CA GLU A 198 -14.36 11.83 -3.97
C GLU A 198 -14.54 10.91 -2.76
N GLN A 199 -13.46 10.28 -2.27
CA GLN A 199 -13.52 9.44 -1.08
C GLN A 199 -14.09 10.18 0.13
N TYR A 200 -13.69 11.43 0.39
CA TYR A 200 -14.25 12.21 1.49
C TYR A 200 -15.72 12.59 1.28
N ARG A 201 -16.18 12.80 0.03
CA ARG A 201 -17.60 12.97 -0.26
C ARG A 201 -18.40 11.71 0.05
N LEU A 202 -17.89 10.54 -0.32
CA LEU A 202 -18.52 9.25 0.01
C LEU A 202 -18.60 9.04 1.53
N VAL A 203 -17.51 9.35 2.26
CA VAL A 203 -17.52 9.35 3.74
C VAL A 203 -18.57 10.30 4.30
N ALA A 204 -18.65 11.54 3.81
CA ALA A 204 -19.63 12.51 4.27
C ALA A 204 -21.07 12.06 4.01
N ASN A 205 -21.33 11.42 2.87
CA ASN A 205 -22.63 10.85 2.53
C ASN A 205 -23.02 9.71 3.49
N LEU A 206 -22.07 8.83 3.85
CA LEU A 206 -22.31 7.78 4.85
C LEU A 206 -22.62 8.37 6.22
N VAL A 207 -21.90 9.43 6.62
CA VAL A 207 -22.16 10.15 7.88
C VAL A 207 -23.56 10.77 7.88
N ASP A 208 -23.96 11.47 6.81
CA ASP A 208 -25.32 12.05 6.71
C ASP A 208 -26.41 10.98 6.83
N LYS A 209 -26.25 9.84 6.15
CA LYS A 209 -27.19 8.70 6.28
C LYS A 209 -27.30 8.21 7.73
N ILE A 210 -26.18 8.07 8.43
CA ILE A 210 -26.15 7.62 9.83
C ILE A 210 -26.83 8.65 10.75
N LEU A 211 -26.55 9.94 10.55
CA LEU A 211 -27.18 11.02 11.32
C LEU A 211 -28.70 11.09 11.10
N ARG A 212 -29.19 10.60 9.95
CA ARG A 212 -30.62 10.43 9.64
C ARG A 212 -31.22 9.11 10.14
N GLY A 213 -30.45 8.29 10.86
CA GLY A 213 -30.93 7.07 11.51
C GLY A 213 -30.60 5.76 10.78
N ALA A 214 -29.84 5.79 9.68
CA ALA A 214 -29.36 4.56 9.05
C ALA A 214 -28.35 3.83 9.95
N LYS A 215 -28.40 2.50 9.97
CA LYS A 215 -27.47 1.68 10.75
C LYS A 215 -26.21 1.37 9.93
N PRO A 216 -25.00 1.53 10.50
CA PRO A 216 -23.75 1.19 9.80
C PRO A 216 -23.71 -0.25 9.27
N ALA A 217 -24.32 -1.19 10.00
CA ALA A 217 -24.38 -2.60 9.61
C ALA A 217 -25.06 -2.86 8.25
N ASP A 218 -25.96 -1.96 7.84
CA ASP A 218 -26.74 -2.03 6.61
C ASP A 218 -26.18 -1.14 5.50
N LEU A 219 -25.20 -0.29 5.81
CA LEU A 219 -24.56 0.61 4.85
C LEU A 219 -23.35 -0.10 4.22
N PRO A 220 -23.34 -0.30 2.90
CA PRO A 220 -22.21 -0.92 2.21
C PRO A 220 -20.90 -0.17 2.46
N VAL A 221 -19.80 -0.91 2.54
CA VAL A 221 -18.48 -0.32 2.36
C VAL A 221 -18.36 0.10 0.89
N GLU A 222 -18.19 1.38 0.65
CA GLU A 222 -18.10 1.94 -0.69
C GLU A 222 -16.65 1.83 -1.22
N GLN A 223 -16.47 1.81 -2.53
CA GLN A 223 -15.16 1.90 -3.18
C GLN A 223 -15.14 3.13 -4.09
N PRO A 224 -13.98 3.77 -4.29
CA PRO A 224 -13.83 4.81 -5.30
C PRO A 224 -14.21 4.25 -6.68
N GLY A 225 -15.14 4.89 -7.36
CA GLY A 225 -15.59 4.45 -8.70
C GLY A 225 -14.66 4.91 -9.82
N ARG A 226 -13.78 5.89 -9.54
CA ARG A 226 -12.95 6.55 -10.54
C ARG A 226 -11.49 6.67 -10.11
N PHE A 227 -10.61 6.45 -11.09
CA PHE A 227 -9.18 6.76 -11.00
C PHE A 227 -8.88 7.94 -11.92
N GLU A 228 -8.07 8.88 -11.46
CA GLU A 228 -7.70 10.07 -12.21
C GLU A 228 -6.23 9.98 -12.65
N LEU A 229 -5.98 10.12 -13.95
CA LEU A 229 -4.64 10.37 -14.49
C LEU A 229 -4.41 11.88 -14.56
N VAL A 230 -3.43 12.37 -13.81
CA VAL A 230 -3.01 13.77 -13.83
C VAL A 230 -1.58 13.86 -14.35
N LEU A 231 -1.37 14.73 -15.34
CA LEU A 231 -0.08 14.96 -15.97
C LEU A 231 0.37 16.41 -15.72
N ASN A 232 1.64 16.61 -15.42
CA ASN A 232 2.25 17.93 -15.26
C ASN A 232 3.21 18.20 -16.42
N VAL A 233 2.76 19.01 -17.37
CA VAL A 233 3.48 19.30 -18.62
C VAL A 233 4.70 20.18 -18.33
N LYS A 234 4.59 21.13 -17.39
CA LYS A 234 5.72 21.94 -16.94
C LYS A 234 6.85 21.09 -16.37
N THR A 235 6.52 20.11 -15.54
CA THR A 235 7.51 19.17 -15.00
C THR A 235 8.08 18.27 -16.09
N ALA A 236 7.27 17.81 -17.05
CA ALA A 236 7.77 17.06 -18.20
C ALA A 236 8.81 17.86 -19.01
N HIS A 237 8.52 19.13 -19.32
CA HIS A 237 9.47 20.02 -19.98
C HIS A 237 10.74 20.24 -19.17
N ALA A 238 10.61 20.47 -17.86
CA ALA A 238 11.77 20.62 -16.98
C ALA A 238 12.64 19.35 -16.93
N LEU A 239 12.06 18.18 -17.15
CA LEU A 239 12.76 16.90 -17.26
C LEU A 239 13.25 16.59 -18.69
N GLY A 240 12.95 17.43 -19.68
CA GLY A 240 13.27 17.17 -21.09
C GLY A 240 12.47 16.01 -21.70
N LEU A 241 11.28 15.73 -21.15
CA LEU A 241 10.39 14.66 -21.59
C LEU A 241 9.31 15.20 -22.52
N THR A 242 8.98 14.42 -23.55
CA THR A 242 7.77 14.63 -24.34
C THR A 242 6.72 13.65 -23.88
N ILE A 243 5.58 14.14 -23.40
CA ILE A 243 4.46 13.29 -23.01
C ILE A 243 3.82 12.71 -24.29
N PRO A 244 3.67 11.38 -24.41
CA PRO A 244 3.00 10.77 -25.55
C PRO A 244 1.56 11.28 -25.71
N PRO A 245 1.08 11.56 -26.95
CA PRO A 245 -0.30 11.96 -27.19
C PRO A 245 -1.35 10.98 -26.64
N SER A 246 -1.03 9.68 -26.63
CA SER A 246 -1.88 8.64 -26.05
C SER A 246 -2.10 8.80 -24.55
N LEU A 247 -1.14 9.37 -23.81
CA LEU A 247 -1.30 9.69 -22.39
C LEU A 247 -2.07 10.99 -22.19
N LEU A 248 -1.81 12.01 -23.01
CA LEU A 248 -2.55 13.28 -22.96
C LEU A 248 -4.06 13.06 -23.19
N LEU A 249 -4.43 12.25 -24.18
CA LEU A 249 -5.83 11.93 -24.48
C LEU A 249 -6.53 11.13 -23.36
N ARG A 250 -5.75 10.44 -22.52
CA ARG A 250 -6.27 9.66 -21.39
C ARG A 250 -6.25 10.42 -20.08
N ALA A 251 -5.61 11.59 -20.04
CA ALA A 251 -5.47 12.36 -18.82
C ALA A 251 -6.81 13.00 -18.46
N ASP A 252 -7.26 12.77 -17.23
CA ASP A 252 -8.40 13.48 -16.67
C ASP A 252 -8.05 14.95 -16.41
N ARG A 253 -6.77 15.24 -16.17
CA ARG A 253 -6.27 16.59 -15.96
C ARG A 253 -4.84 16.76 -16.45
N VAL A 254 -4.60 17.90 -17.09
CA VAL A 254 -3.28 18.37 -17.50
C VAL A 254 -2.98 19.66 -16.74
N LEU A 255 -1.80 19.73 -16.13
CA LEU A 255 -1.30 20.89 -15.39
C LEU A 255 -0.20 21.57 -16.21
N ASP A 256 -0.29 22.90 -16.29
CA ASP A 256 0.54 23.76 -17.13
C ASP A 256 1.36 24.75 -16.28
#